data_AF-A0A3C1CIU7-F1
#
_entry.id   AF-A0A3C1CIU7-F1
#
_cell.length_a   1.000
_cell.length_b   1.000
_cell.length_c   1.000
_cell.angle_alpha   90.00
_cell.angle_beta   90.00
_cell.angle_gamma   90.00
#
_symmetry.space_group_name_H-M   'P 1'
#
loop_
_entity.id
_entity.type
_entity.pdbx_description
1 polymer ?
#
loop_
_entity_poly.entity_id
_entity_poly.type
_entity_poly.pdbx_seq_one_letter_code
_entity_poly.pdbx_strand_id
1 'polypeptide(L)' 'MADIILEAHPGRSTGSSAARRLRREGRVPAVVYGTGADPVSVTVEARQLRAAL' A
#
# COMPACT_ATOMS: atom_id res chain seq x y z
N MET A 1 10.45 4.57 20.38
CA MET A 1 10.22 4.41 18.93
C MET A 1 8.89 5.07 18.63
N ALA A 2 8.81 5.90 17.59
CA ALA A 2 7.55 6.56 17.22
C ALA A 2 6.73 5.60 16.36
N ASP A 3 5.53 5.27 16.82
CA ASP A 3 4.60 4.46 16.05
C ASP A 3 3.90 5.34 15.01
N ILE A 4 3.96 4.92 13.75
CA ILE A 4 3.34 5.64 12.64
C ILE A 4 2.13 4.84 12.15
N ILE A 5 0.95 5.43 12.26
CA ILE A 5 -0.30 4.83 11.80
C ILE A 5 -0.52 5.25 10.34
N LEU A 6 -0.69 4.27 9.46
CA LEU A 6 -0.93 4.48 8.03
C LEU A 6 -2.21 3.76 7.62
N GLU A 7 -3.12 4.48 6.95
CA GLU A 7 -4.35 3.89 6.43
C GLU A 7 -4.06 3.07 5.17
N ALA A 8 -4.41 1.79 5.21
CA ALA A 8 -4.25 0.86 4.11
C ALA A 8 -5.61 0.35 3.62
N HIS A 9 -5.80 0.39 2.30
CA HIS A 9 -7.01 -0.12 1.64
C HIS A 9 -6.70 -1.47 0.99
N PRO A 10 -7.28 -2.59 1.47
CA PRO A 10 -7.07 -3.91 0.90
C PRO A 10 -7.84 -4.10 -0.41
N GLY A 11 -7.53 -5.17 -1.16
CA GLY A 11 -8.33 -5.60 -2.30
C GLY A 11 -8.00 -4.92 -3.63
N ARG A 12 -6.77 -4.43 -3.80
CA ARG A 12 -6.33 -3.86 -5.09
C ARG A 12 -6.17 -4.94 -6.16
N SER A 13 -6.42 -4.56 -7.40
CA SER A 13 -6.04 -5.38 -8.56
C SER A 13 -4.51 -5.47 -8.69
N THR A 14 -4.03 -6.64 -9.10
CA THR A 14 -2.62 -6.92 -9.32
C THR A 14 -2.24 -6.73 -10.79
N GLY A 15 -0.94 -6.62 -11.07
CA GLY A 15 -0.41 -6.42 -12.42
C GLY A 15 0.08 -5.01 -12.73
N SER A 16 0.86 -4.90 -13.81
CA SER A 16 1.61 -3.69 -14.16
C SER A 16 0.73 -2.51 -14.56
N SER A 17 -0.39 -2.77 -15.26
CA SER A 17 -1.35 -1.73 -15.66
C SER A 17 -2.09 -1.15 -14.46
N ALA A 18 -2.62 -2.01 -13.59
CA ALA A 18 -3.28 -1.64 -12.34
C ALA A 18 -2.34 -0.83 -11.44
N ALA A 19 -1.11 -1.30 -11.25
CA ALA A 19 -0.13 -0.61 -10.42
C ALA A 19 0.29 0.75 -11.00
N ARG A 20 0.34 0.92 -12.32
CA ARG A 20 0.59 2.22 -12.96
C ARG A 20 -0.58 3.17 -12.79
N ARG A 21 -1.82 2.67 -12.90
CA ARG A 21 -3.03 3.46 -12.68
C ARG A 21 -3.09 3.99 -11.23
N LEU A 22 -2.91 3.12 -10.24
CA LEU A 22 -2.91 3.50 -8.82
C LEU A 22 -1.87 4.58 -8.51
N ARG A 23 -0.66 4.47 -9.06
CA ARG A 23 0.39 5.49 -8.88
C ARG A 23 0.01 6.85 -9.47
N ARG A 24 -0.69 6.88 -10.62
CA ARG A 24 -1.21 8.12 -11.21
C ARG A 24 -2.32 8.75 -10.37
N GLU A 25 -3.09 7.91 -9.67
CA GLU A 25 -4.14 8.34 -8.73
C GLU A 25 -3.58 8.77 -7.35
N GLY A 26 -2.25 8.82 -7.19
CA GLY A 26 -1.63 9.22 -5.92
C GLY A 26 -1.52 8.11 -4.88
N ARG A 27 -1.79 6.85 -5.26
CA ARG A 27 -1.74 5.69 -4.37
C ARG A 27 -0.52 4.82 -4.65
N VAL A 28 0.07 4.30 -3.58
CA VAL A 28 1.20 3.36 -3.64
C VAL A 28 0.68 1.95 -3.44
N PRO A 29 0.84 1.06 -4.44
CA PRO A 29 0.53 -0.35 -4.26
C PRO A 29 1.59 -1.00 -3.36
N ALA A 30 1.14 -1.71 -2.33
CA ALA A 30 1.98 -2.44 -1.39
C ALA A 30 1.42 -3.85 -1.15
N VAL A 31 2.15 -4.64 -0.35
CA VAL A 31 1.74 -5.96 0.13
C VAL A 31 2.13 -6.04 1.61
N VAL A 32 1.16 -6.38 2.45
CA VAL A 32 1.40 -6.70 3.86
C VAL A 32 1.53 -8.21 3.97
N TYR A 33 2.60 -8.68 4.57
CA TYR A 33 2.86 -10.10 4.81
C TYR A 33 3.39 -10.29 6.23
N GLY A 34 3.19 -11.47 6.78
CA GLY A 34 3.61 -11.83 8.14
C GLY A 34 3.80 -13.33 8.28
N THR A 35 4.56 -13.75 9.28
CA THR A 35 4.82 -15.17 9.52
C THR A 35 3.52 -15.90 9.82
N GLY A 36 3.14 -16.85 8.96
CA GLY A 36 1.91 -17.64 9.10
C GLY A 36 0.63 -16.95 8.64
N ALA A 37 0.71 -15.76 8.02
CA ALA A 37 -0.43 -15.04 7.48
C ALA A 37 -0.38 -14.95 5.96
N ASP A 38 -1.54 -15.01 5.31
CA ASP A 38 -1.64 -14.85 3.87
C ASP A 38 -1.26 -13.41 3.45
N PRO A 39 -0.51 -13.25 2.35
CA PRO A 39 -0.12 -11.93 1.87
C PRO A 39 -1.34 -11.14 1.39
N VAL A 40 -1.53 -9.95 1.96
CA VAL A 40 -2.63 -9.05 1.62
C VAL A 40 -2.14 -7.94 0.72
N SER A 41 -2.72 -7.86 -0.48
CA SER A 41 -2.47 -6.74 -1.39
C SER A 41 -3.23 -5.51 -0.92
N VAL A 42 -2.48 -4.45 -0.59
CA VAL A 42 -3.03 -3.19 -0.10
C VAL A 42 -2.60 -1.99 -0.94
N THR A 43 -3.31 -0.88 -0.81
CA THR A 43 -2.90 0.43 -1.31
C THR A 43 -2.84 1.43 -0.16
N VAL A 44 -1.85 2.32 -0.21
CA VAL A 44 -1.66 3.38 0.77
C VAL A 44 -1.53 4.71 0.05
N GLU A 45 -1.87 5.82 0.70
CA GLU A 45 -1.75 7.15 0.12
C GLU A 45 -0.27 7.57 0.01
N ALA A 46 0.18 7.99 -1.18
CA ALA A 46 1.58 8.32 -1.41
C ALA A 46 2.06 9.48 -0.53
N ARG A 47 1.18 10.45 -0.27
CA ARG A 47 1.47 11.60 0.58
C ARG A 47 1.69 11.18 2.04
N GLN A 48 0.84 10.31 2.57
CA GLN A 48 0.97 9.81 3.93
C GLN A 48 2.22 8.94 4.07
N LEU A 49 2.46 8.04 3.10
CA LEU A 49 3.66 7.21 3.10
C LEU A 49 4.94 8.07 3.06
N ARG A 50 4.96 9.14 2.26
CA ARG A 50 6.13 10.03 2.17
C ARG A 50 6.37 10.85 3.43
N ALA A 51 5.35 11.18 4.20
CA ALA A 51 5.49 11.87 5.47
C ALA A 51 6.00 10.95 6.60
N ALA A 52 5.90 9.63 6.41
CA ALA A 52 6.28 8.60 7.36
C ALA A 52 7.71 8.05 7.17
N LEU A 53 8.37 8.38 6.06
CA LEU A 53 9.74 7.96 5.69
C LEU A 53 10.77 8.97 6.21
#